data_AF-A0A2V5TE82-F1
#
_entry.id   AF-A0A2V5TE82-F1
#
_cell.length_a   1.000
_cell.length_b   1.000
_cell.length_c   1.000
_cell.angle_alpha   90.00
_cell.angle_beta   90.00
_cell.angle_gamma   90.00
#
_symmetry.space_group_name_H-M   'P 1'
#
loop_
_entity.id
_entity.type
_entity.pdbx_description
1 polymer ?
#
loop_
_entity_poly.entity_id
_entity_poly.type
_entity_poly.pdbx_seq_one_letter_code
_entity_poly.pdbx_strand_id
1 'polypeptide(L)' 'NENPSDHGKDRQQTIEVVERNWRAEVETAQVYRDLAERERDEKRKGILLRMAEAEERHAQRWELKLRDLGVEPPVLRDT' A
#
# COMPACT_ATOMS: atom_id res chain seq x y z
N ASN A 1 -34.50 16.91 -1.13
CA ASN A 1 -33.30 17.51 -1.74
C ASN A 1 -32.07 16.74 -1.32
N GLU A 2 -31.75 15.68 -2.04
CA GLU A 2 -30.41 15.08 -1.96
C GLU A 2 -29.55 15.80 -3.00
N ASN A 3 -28.45 16.38 -2.55
CA ASN A 3 -27.57 17.18 -3.38
C ASN A 3 -26.61 16.23 -4.13
N PRO A 4 -26.63 16.16 -5.47
CA PRO A 4 -25.82 15.20 -6.23
C PRO A 4 -24.29 15.36 -6.06
N SER A 5 -23.86 16.43 -5.40
CA SER A 5 -22.47 16.76 -5.08
C SER A 5 -21.85 15.94 -3.94
N ASP A 6 -22.66 15.21 -3.16
CA ASP A 6 -22.20 14.49 -1.95
C ASP A 6 -21.43 13.19 -2.32
N HIS A 7 -22.00 12.41 -3.25
CA HIS A 7 -21.40 11.15 -3.73
C HIS A 7 -20.01 11.31 -4.35
N GLY A 8 -19.73 12.46 -4.98
CA GLY A 8 -18.42 12.76 -5.56
C GLY A 8 -17.34 12.99 -4.49
N LYS A 9 -17.72 13.59 -3.35
CA LYS A 9 -16.81 13.83 -2.23
C LYS A 9 -16.50 12.53 -1.49
N ASP A 10 -17.50 11.69 -1.28
CA ASP A 10 -17.31 10.38 -0.64
C ASP A 10 -16.37 9.46 -1.44
N ARG A 11 -16.49 9.48 -2.77
CA ARG A 11 -15.58 8.75 -3.66
C ARG A 11 -14.15 9.29 -3.55
N GLN A 12 -13.98 10.61 -3.57
CA GLN A 12 -12.66 11.23 -3.47
C GLN A 12 -11.98 10.91 -2.13
N GLN A 13 -12.71 11.01 -1.02
CA GLN A 13 -12.22 10.63 0.31
C GLN A 13 -11.85 9.13 0.37
N THR A 14 -12.66 8.28 -0.27
CA THR A 14 -12.36 6.84 -0.35
C THR A 14 -11.05 6.59 -1.10
N ILE A 15 -10.83 7.26 -2.24
CA ILE A 15 -9.59 7.17 -3.01
C ILE A 15 -8.40 7.60 -2.14
N GLU A 16 -8.48 8.76 -1.47
CA GLU A 16 -7.40 9.28 -0.62
C GLU A 16 -7.02 8.31 0.52
N VAL A 17 -8.01 7.70 1.17
CA VAL A 17 -7.77 6.70 2.21
C VAL A 17 -7.10 5.45 1.64
N VAL A 18 -7.55 4.97 0.48
CA VAL A 18 -6.97 3.78 -0.15
C VAL A 18 -5.54 4.05 -0.63
N GLU A 19 -5.26 5.20 -1.24
CA GLU A 19 -3.91 5.60 -1.66
C GLU A 19 -2.96 5.71 -0.47
N ARG A 20 -3.42 6.32 0.64
CA ARG A 20 -2.62 6.43 1.86
C ARG A 20 -2.30 5.05 2.44
N ASN A 21 -3.28 4.15 2.49
CA ASN A 21 -3.07 2.80 2.97
C ASN A 21 -2.09 2.05 2.06
N TRP A 22 -2.31 2.07 0.74
CA TRP A 22 -1.39 1.48 -0.23
C TRP A 22 0.05 1.95 -0.01
N ARG A 23 0.27 3.27 0.12
CA ARG A 23 1.61 3.83 0.34
C ARG A 23 2.23 3.33 1.63
N ALA A 24 1.47 3.30 2.73
CA ALA A 24 1.97 2.82 4.01
C ALA A 24 2.39 1.34 3.95
N GLU A 25 1.65 0.50 3.22
CA GLU A 25 2.03 -0.91 3.03
C GLU A 25 3.32 -1.04 2.21
N VAL A 26 3.46 -0.31 1.10
CA VAL A 26 4.66 -0.37 0.26
C VAL A 26 5.89 0.16 1.01
N GLU A 27 5.77 1.29 1.72
CA GLU A 27 6.86 1.83 2.53
C GLU A 27 7.28 0.84 3.64
N THR A 28 6.31 0.19 4.30
CA THR A 28 6.59 -0.81 5.33
C THR A 28 7.26 -2.06 4.75
N ALA A 29 6.83 -2.53 3.57
CA ALA A 29 7.47 -3.61 2.86
C ALA A 29 8.95 -3.30 2.57
N GLN A 30 9.23 -2.08 2.08
CA GLN A 30 10.60 -1.64 1.80
C GLN A 30 11.45 -1.60 3.07
N VAL A 31 10.92 -1.09 4.19
CA VAL A 31 11.61 -1.11 5.48
C VAL A 31 11.99 -2.54 5.88
N TYR A 32 11.08 -3.51 5.72
CA TYR A 32 11.39 -4.90 6.03
C TYR A 32 12.43 -5.51 5.09
N ARG A 33 12.43 -5.13 3.80
CA ARG A 33 13.49 -5.52 2.84
C ARG A 33 14.85 -4.97 3.27
N ASP A 34 14.94 -3.67 3.54
CA ASP A 34 16.16 -2.99 3.98
C ASP A 34 16.71 -3.60 5.29
N LEU A 35 15.83 -3.93 6.23
CA LEU A 35 16.22 -4.61 7.47
C LEU A 35 16.72 -6.04 7.19
N ALA A 36 16.07 -6.77 6.29
CA ALA A 36 16.47 -8.13 5.92
C ALA A 36 17.84 -8.16 5.24
N GLU A 37 18.17 -7.16 4.43
CA GLU A 37 19.48 -7.04 3.78
C GLU A 37 20.64 -6.84 4.75
N ARG A 38 20.39 -6.16 5.87
CA ARG A 38 21.39 -5.85 6.91
C ARG A 38 21.49 -6.93 7.99
N GLU A 39 20.54 -7.86 8.02
CA GLU A 39 20.45 -8.91 9.04
C GLU A 39 21.42 -10.06 8.74
N ARG A 40 22.14 -10.51 9.78
CA ARG A 40 23.16 -11.58 9.68
C ARG A 40 22.59 -12.96 10.02
N ASP A 41 21.57 -13.02 10.85
CA ASP A 41 20.90 -14.27 11.20
C ASP A 41 19.89 -14.64 10.11
N GLU A 42 20.14 -15.74 9.40
CA GLU A 42 19.30 -16.21 8.30
C GLU A 42 17.84 -16.49 8.70
N LYS A 43 17.59 -16.92 9.95
CA LYS A 43 16.24 -17.13 10.45
C LYS A 43 15.52 -15.79 10.63
N ARG A 44 16.19 -14.79 11.20
CA ARG A 44 15.62 -13.44 11.40
C ARG A 44 15.40 -12.73 10.05
N LYS A 45 16.36 -12.84 9.14
CA LYS A 45 16.23 -12.38 7.75
C LYS A 45 15.01 -13.01 7.07
N GLY A 46 14.85 -14.33 7.18
CA GLY A 46 13.70 -15.03 6.62
C GLY A 46 12.35 -14.61 7.23
N ILE A 47 12.32 -14.14 8.48
CA ILE A 47 11.11 -13.56 9.08
C ILE A 47 10.82 -12.18 8.47
N LEU A 48 11.83 -11.30 8.39
CA LEU A 48 11.68 -9.96 7.81
C LEU A 48 11.20 -10.03 6.34
N LEU A 49 11.74 -10.95 5.55
CA LEU A 49 11.29 -11.17 4.17
C LEU A 49 9.81 -11.60 4.10
N ARG A 50 9.38 -12.51 4.98
CA ARG A 50 7.96 -12.92 5.04
C ARG A 50 7.04 -11.79 5.48
N MET A 51 7.51 -10.87 6.31
CA MET A 51 6.77 -9.66 6.69
C MET A 51 6.67 -8.71 5.49
N ALA A 52 7.77 -8.45 4.78
CA ALA A 52 7.75 -7.65 3.55
C ALA A 52 6.74 -8.19 2.53
N GLU A 53 6.77 -9.51 2.27
CA GLU A 53 5.81 -10.16 1.37
C GLU A 53 4.35 -10.05 1.84
N ALA A 54 4.10 -9.97 3.15
CA ALA A 54 2.76 -9.78 3.68
C ALA A 54 2.23 -8.38 3.36
N GLU A 55 3.06 -7.35 3.55
CA GLU A 55 2.71 -5.98 3.22
C GLU A 55 2.60 -5.76 1.71
N GLU A 56 3.45 -6.40 0.90
CA GLU A 56 3.30 -6.40 -0.57
C GLU A 56 1.93 -6.96 -1.01
N ARG A 57 1.43 -8.01 -0.35
CA ARG A 57 0.07 -8.53 -0.60
C ARG A 57 -1.04 -7.61 -0.08
N HIS A 58 -0.78 -6.81 0.95
CA HIS A 58 -1.71 -5.75 1.37
C HIS A 58 -1.75 -4.65 0.31
N ALA A 59 -0.59 -4.17 -0.14
CA ALA A 59 -0.45 -3.18 -1.20
C ALA A 59 -1.20 -3.62 -2.48
N GLN A 60 -0.96 -4.83 -2.98
CA GLN A 60 -1.67 -5.36 -4.16
C GLN A 60 -3.20 -5.33 -4.03
N ARG A 61 -3.73 -5.60 -2.82
CA ARG A 61 -5.18 -5.49 -2.58
C ARG A 61 -5.68 -4.06 -2.68
N TRP A 62 -4.89 -3.11 -2.19
CA TRP A 62 -5.22 -1.68 -2.32
C TRP A 62 -5.09 -1.19 -3.78
N GLU A 63 -4.13 -1.69 -4.55
CA GLU A 63 -4.01 -1.40 -5.99
C GLU A 63 -5.25 -1.82 -6.76
N LEU A 64 -5.72 -3.05 -6.53
CA LEU A 64 -6.96 -3.53 -7.15
C LEU A 64 -8.14 -2.63 -6.76
N LYS A 65 -8.23 -2.22 -5.49
CA LYS A 65 -9.28 -1.32 -5.03
C LYS A 65 -9.20 0.08 -5.68
N LEU A 66 -8.01 0.63 -5.90
CA LEU A 66 -7.85 1.90 -6.63
C LEU A 66 -8.32 1.75 -8.07
N ARG A 67 -7.94 0.66 -8.74
CA ARG A 67 -8.37 0.36 -10.11
C ARG A 67 -9.88 0.19 -10.22
N ASP A 68 -10.50 -0.50 -9.27
CA ASP A 68 -11.96 -0.66 -9.18
C ASP A 68 -12.68 0.69 -8.98
N LEU A 69 -12.02 1.63 -8.28
CA LEU A 69 -12.49 3.01 -8.14
C LEU A 69 -12.21 3.86 -9.40
N GLY A 70 -11.54 3.32 -10.43
CA GLY A 70 -11.20 3.99 -11.67
C GLY A 70 -9.96 4.88 -11.59
N VAL A 71 -9.06 4.61 -10.63
CA VAL A 71 -7.80 5.33 -10.43
C VAL A 71 -6.64 4.35 -10.58
N GLU A 72 -5.60 4.71 -11.33
CA GLU A 72 -4.38 3.90 -11.37
C GLU A 72 -3.57 4.13 -10.09
N PRO A 73 -3.06 3.05 -9.45
CA PRO A 73 -2.22 3.19 -8.28
C PRO A 73 -0.98 4.04 -8.57
N PRO A 74 -0.50 4.83 -7.60
CA PRO A 74 0.72 5.60 -7.78
C PRO A 74 1.90 4.68 -8.06
N VAL A 75 2.87 5.13 -8.85
CA VAL A 75 4.17 4.45 -8.93
C VAL A 75 5.04 5.01 -7.82
N LEU A 76 5.41 4.19 -6.84
CA LEU A 76 6.41 4.60 -5.86
C LEU A 76 7.74 4.71 -6.62
N ARG A 77 8.22 5.93 -6.82
CA ARG A 77 9.56 6.18 -7.33
C ARG A 77 10.47 6.33 -6.14
N ASP A 78 11.38 5.38 -5.97
CA ASP A 78 12.48 5.52 -5.02
C ASP A 78 13.17 6.86 -5.30
N THR A 79 13.22 7.73 -4.28
CA THR A 79 13.85 9.06 -4.36
C THR A 79 15.23 9.02 -3.73
#